data_AF-A0A935HYD0-F1
#
_entry.id   AF-A0A935HYD0-F1
#
_cell.length_a   1.000
_cell.length_b   1.000
_cell.length_c   1.000
_cell.angle_alpha   90.00
_cell.angle_beta   90.00
_cell.angle_gamma   90.00
#
_symmetry.space_group_name_H-M   'P 1'
#
loop_
_entity.id
_entity.type
_entity.pdbx_description
1 polymer ?
#
loop_
_entity_poly.entity_id
_entity_poly.type
_entity_poly.pdbx_seq_one_letter_code
_entity_poly.pdbx_strand_id
1 'polypeptide(L)' 'MKKFLVGMAGVLAFLYLLNPTLGIFELIPDNVPFVGNLDEATATMVLIAALRYFGWDVTEWFMKSRSIDFTKDK' A
#
# COMPACT_ATOMS: atom_id res chain seq x y z
N MET A 1 6.84 22.02 -2.70
CA MET A 1 6.03 21.65 -1.51
C MET A 1 5.33 20.29 -1.66
N LYS A 2 4.47 20.07 -2.66
CA LYS A 2 3.74 18.79 -2.82
C LYS A 2 4.63 17.55 -2.84
N LYS A 3 5.72 17.55 -3.63
CA LYS A 3 6.68 16.43 -3.69
C LYS A 3 7.29 16.08 -2.32
N PHE A 4 7.61 17.11 -1.52
CA PHE A 4 8.18 16.92 -0.18
C PHE A 4 7.17 16.26 0.76
N LEU A 5 5.91 16.72 0.77
CA LEU A 5 4.84 16.13 1.59
C LEU A 5 4.56 14.67 1.21
N VAL A 6 4.52 14.36 -0.09
CA VAL A 6 4.32 12.98 -0.57
C VAL A 6 5.49 12.08 -0.18
N GLY A 7 6.73 12.58 -0.33
CA GLY A 7 7.93 11.86 0.11
C GLY A 7 7.92 11.59 1.61
N MET A 8 7.58 12.60 2.42
CA MET A 8 7.47 12.47 3.86
C MET A 8 6.39 11.46 4.26
N ALA A 9 5.21 11.51 3.64
CA ALA A 9 4.14 10.55 3.88
C ALA A 9 4.57 9.11 3.52
N GLY A 10 5.28 8.92 2.41
CA GLY A 10 5.83 7.63 2.02
C GLY A 10 6.86 7.08 3.01
N VAL A 11 7.78 7.94 3.50
CA VAL A 11 8.77 7.55 4.51
C VAL A 11 8.09 7.15 5.82
N LEU A 12 7.11 7.93 6.29
CA LEU A 12 6.36 7.61 7.50
C LEU A 12 5.59 6.30 7.37
N ALA A 13 4.91 6.09 6.23
CA ALA A 13 4.21 4.84 5.96
C ALA A 13 5.14 3.63 5.93
N PHE A 14 6.32 3.77 5.31
CA PHE A 14 7.34 2.72 5.30
C PHE A 14 7.83 2.40 6.72
N LEU A 15 8.18 3.41 7.51
CA LEU A 15 8.63 3.22 8.90
C LEU A 15 7.56 2.59 9.78
N TYR A 16 6.29 2.98 9.59
CA TYR A 16 5.16 2.40 10.30
C TYR A 16 4.99 0.91 9.97
N LEU A 17 5.07 0.53 8.69
CA LEU A 17 4.98 -0.86 8.23
C LEU A 17 6.14 -1.76 8.67
N LEU A 18 7.30 -1.19 9.05
CA LEU A 18 8.36 -1.96 9.68
C LEU A 18 7.97 -2.47 11.08
N ASN A 19 6.87 -1.96 11.65
CA ASN A 19 6.33 -2.32 12.96
C ASN A 19 7.42 -2.33 14.06
N PRO A 20 8.14 -1.20 14.27
CA PRO A 20 9.22 -1.15 15.26
C PRO A 20 8.72 -1.33 16.71
N THR A 21 7.43 -1.14 16.94
CA THR A 21 6.76 -1.29 18.23
C THR A 21 6.30 -2.73 18.50
N LEU A 22 6.51 -3.68 17.57
CA LEU A 22 6.17 -5.10 17.70
C LEU A 22 4.71 -5.36 18.13
N GLY A 23 3.77 -4.51 17.71
CA GLY A 23 2.36 -4.62 18.12
C GLY A 23 2.08 -4.29 19.59
N ILE A 24 3.03 -3.70 20.33
CA ILE A 24 2.85 -3.36 21.76
C ILE A 24 2.01 -2.08 21.94
N PHE A 25 1.97 -1.22 20.91
CA PHE A 25 1.18 0.01 20.86
C PHE A 25 0.28 0.01 19.63
N GLU A 26 -0.77 -0.81 19.65
CA GLU A 26 -1.78 -0.87 18.59
C GLU A 26 -2.93 0.09 18.90
N LEU A 27 -3.32 0.88 17.90
CA LEU A 27 -4.41 1.85 18.00
C LEU A 27 -5.79 1.19 17.81
N ILE A 28 -5.82 0.06 17.10
CA ILE A 28 -7.01 -0.75 16.79
C ILE A 28 -6.72 -2.19 17.26
N PRO A 29 -7.70 -2.90 17.86
CA PRO A 29 -7.54 -4.32 18.19
C PRO A 29 -7.33 -5.16 16.92
N ASP A 30 -6.12 -5.70 16.80
CA ASP A 30 -5.57 -6.27 15.57
C ASP A 30 -6.00 -7.73 15.30
N ASN A 31 -6.73 -8.29 16.26
CA ASN A 31 -7.20 -9.66 16.34
C ASN A 31 -8.69 -9.84 15.98
N VAL A 32 -9.33 -8.79 15.45
CA VAL A 32 -10.70 -8.88 14.95
C VAL A 32 -10.69 -9.41 13.50
N PRO A 33 -11.29 -10.58 13.23
CA PRO A 33 -11.39 -11.08 11.86
C PRO A 33 -12.12 -10.05 10.98
N PHE A 34 -11.64 -9.87 9.74
CA PHE A 34 -12.09 -8.89 8.73
C PHE A 34 -11.71 -7.41 8.95
N VAL A 35 -11.34 -6.97 10.16
CA VAL A 35 -11.08 -5.54 10.47
C VAL A 35 -9.67 -5.29 11.03
N GLY A 36 -8.98 -6.33 11.52
CA GLY A 36 -7.59 -6.22 11.96
C GLY A 36 -6.65 -5.69 10.87
N ASN A 37 -5.60 -4.99 11.29
CA ASN A 37 -4.54 -4.39 10.50
C ASN A 37 -4.99 -3.33 9.45
N LEU A 38 -6.07 -2.59 9.74
CA LEU A 38 -6.61 -1.62 8.78
C LEU A 38 -5.68 -0.41 8.59
N ASP A 39 -4.99 -0.02 9.64
CA ASP A 39 -3.98 1.02 9.64
C ASP A 39 -2.74 0.61 8.82
N GLU A 40 -2.30 -0.64 8.89
CA GLU A 40 -1.24 -1.21 8.05
C GLU A 40 -1.67 -1.28 6.57
N ALA A 41 -2.93 -1.69 6.31
CA ALA A 41 -3.47 -1.65 4.96
C ALA A 41 -3.48 -0.22 4.41
N THR A 42 -3.85 0.76 5.24
CA THR A 42 -3.82 2.18 4.88
C THR A 42 -2.40 2.68 4.63
N ALA A 43 -1.46 2.35 5.51
CA ALA A 43 -0.05 2.68 5.34
C ALA A 43 0.52 2.06 4.05
N THR A 44 0.13 0.83 3.73
CA THR A 44 0.52 0.16 2.48
C THR A 44 0.00 0.91 1.25
N MET A 45 -1.28 1.30 1.24
CA MET A 45 -1.85 2.09 0.15
C MET A 45 -1.16 3.44 -0.02
N VAL A 46 -0.86 4.13 1.10
CA VAL A 46 -0.13 5.40 1.09
C VAL A 46 1.28 5.23 0.51
N LEU A 47 1.99 4.17 0.92
CA LEU A 47 3.33 3.87 0.43
C LEU A 47 3.33 3.59 -1.07
N ILE A 48 2.41 2.75 -1.56
CA ILE A 48 2.26 2.44 -2.99
C ILE A 48 1.94 3.72 -3.78
N ALA A 49 1.00 4.54 -3.30
CA ALA A 49 0.64 5.79 -3.95
C ALA A 49 1.82 6.79 -3.99
N ALA A 50 2.61 6.86 -2.92
CA ALA A 50 3.80 7.71 -2.86
C ALA A 50 4.88 7.23 -3.86
N LEU A 51 5.16 5.92 -3.92
CA LEU A 51 6.09 5.35 -4.89
C LEU A 51 5.64 5.65 -6.33
N ARG A 52 4.36 5.44 -6.64
CA ARG A 52 3.78 5.75 -7.95
C ARG A 52 3.90 7.22 -8.29
N TYR A 53 3.71 8.12 -7.33
CA TYR A 53 3.90 9.57 -7.52
C TYR A 53 5.33 9.94 -7.95
N PHE A 54 6.34 9.17 -7.52
CA PHE A 54 7.74 9.34 -7.95
C PHE A 54 8.13 8.55 -9.20
N GLY A 55 7.18 7.82 -9.80
CA GLY A 55 7.40 7.06 -11.04
C GLY A 55 7.73 5.59 -10.83
N TRP A 56 7.65 5.07 -9.59
CA TRP A 56 7.77 3.64 -9.30
C TRP A 56 6.40 3.02 -9.12
N ASP A 57 5.84 2.49 -10.21
CA ASP A 57 4.55 1.80 -10.18
C ASP A 57 4.71 0.30 -9.92
N VAL A 58 4.80 -0.06 -8.64
CA VAL A 58 4.86 -1.47 -8.21
C VAL A 58 3.58 -2.25 -8.55
N THR A 59 2.47 -1.57 -8.85
CA THR A 59 1.19 -2.23 -9.15
C THR A 59 1.16 -2.83 -10.56
N GLU A 60 1.98 -2.31 -11.49
CA GLU A 60 2.06 -2.83 -12.86
C GLU A 60 2.48 -4.31 -12.89
N TRP A 61 3.35 -4.72 -11.98
CA TRP A 61 3.80 -6.11 -11.89
C TRP A 61 2.68 -7.07 -11.50
N PHE A 62 1.70 -6.61 -10.72
CA PHE A 62 0.55 -7.40 -10.30
C PHE A 62 -0.60 -7.36 -11.31
N MET A 63 -0.73 -6.28 -12.09
CA MET A 63 -1.87 -6.07 -12.99
C MET A 63 -1.64 -6.51 -14.45
N LYS A 64 -0.40 -6.85 -14.86
CA LYS A 64 -0.03 -7.17 -16.26
C LYS A 64 -0.74 -8.41 -16.87
N SER A 65 -1.56 -9.14 -16.12
CA SER A 65 -2.12 -10.44 -16.50
C SER A 65 -3.58 -10.44 -16.99
N ARG A 66 -4.18 -9.32 -17.39
CA ARG A 66 -5.62 -9.27 -17.75
C ARG A 66 -5.97 -8.76 -19.16
N SER A 67 -5.30 -9.27 -20.20
CA SER A 67 -5.85 -9.22 -21.56
C SER A 67 -6.65 -10.50 -21.82
N ILE A 68 -7.95 -10.51 -21.49
CA ILE A 68 -8.87 -11.54 -21.98
C ILE A 68 -9.25 -11.13 -23.41
N ASP A 69 -8.62 -11.75 -24.41
CA ASP A 69 -9.01 -11.60 -25.81
C ASP A 69 -10.30 -12.38 -26.07
N PHE A 70 -11.43 -11.67 -26.09
CA PHE A 70 -12.76 -12.21 -26.43
C PHE A 70 -12.97 -12.43 -27.94
N THR A 71 -11.93 -12.27 -28.76
CA THR A 71 -12.03 -12.30 -30.23
C THR A 71 -11.74 -13.68 -30.83
N LYS A 72 -11.45 -14.71 -30.02
CA LYS A 72 -11.09 -16.04 -30.55
C LYS A 72 -12.26 -16.99 -30.83
N ASP A 73 -13.49 -16.61 -30.47
CA ASP A 73 -14.68 -17.45 -30.62
C ASP A 73 -15.69 -16.92 -31.66
N LYS A 74 -15.22 -16.39 -32.79
CA LYS A 74 -16.07 -16.08 -33.96
C LYS A 74 -15.60 -16.79 -35.21
#